data_AF-A0A8J7X1P0-F1
#
_entry.id   AF-A0A8J7X1P0-F1
#
_cell.length_a   1.000
_cell.length_b   1.000
_cell.length_c   1.000
_cell.angle_alpha   90.00
_cell.angle_beta   90.00
_cell.angle_gamma   90.00
#
_symmetry.space_group_name_H-M   'P 1'
#
loop_
_entity.id
_entity.type
_entity.pdbx_description
1 polymer ?
#
loop_
_entity_poly.entity_id
_entity_poly.type
_entity_poly.pdbx_seq_one_letter_code
_entity_poly.pdbx_strand_id
1 'polypeptide(L)'
;MAGSGRPSGRHLPDARWLGTVARVATLLLVVTLLGLLVRAGIDIIVESERTALDLAETNLRNLVWLEAQRTLAREGPAGLPPLAGQDPRQWAEPGGSPAGPGAAPHDPEAVAAGLRERWHFDERRGELVYRSGWLPGGERRWRVELMFDGADSPTPGLPRNLRLVQRPPRGDEG
;
A
#
# COMPACT_ATOMS: atom_id res chain seq x y z
N MET A 1 74.56 40.69 -25.10
CA MET A 1 73.34 40.91 -25.91
C MET A 1 72.65 39.56 -26.00
N ALA A 2 71.61 39.35 -25.20
CA ALA A 2 70.19 39.52 -25.59
C ALA A 2 69.79 38.47 -26.64
N GLY A 3 68.81 37.60 -26.44
CA GLY A 3 67.84 37.44 -25.37
C GLY A 3 66.92 36.28 -25.75
N SER A 4 66.52 35.54 -24.73
CA SER A 4 65.61 34.40 -24.68
C SER A 4 64.27 34.56 -25.38
N GLY A 5 63.68 33.43 -25.78
CA GLY A 5 62.22 33.27 -25.76
C GLY A 5 61.66 32.36 -26.85
N ARG A 6 61.76 31.03 -26.67
CA ARG A 6 60.83 30.12 -27.36
C ARG A 6 59.45 30.32 -26.72
N PRO A 7 58.40 30.72 -27.48
CA PRO A 7 57.07 30.79 -26.92
C PRO A 7 56.57 29.36 -26.71
N SER A 8 56.43 28.96 -25.45
CA SER A 8 55.64 27.81 -25.05
C SER A 8 54.19 28.09 -25.45
N GLY A 9 53.79 27.62 -26.63
CA GLY A 9 52.43 27.69 -27.10
C GLY A 9 51.52 26.96 -26.11
N ARG A 10 50.81 27.72 -25.26
CA ARG A 10 49.66 27.19 -24.54
C ARG A 10 48.63 26.82 -25.59
N HIS A 11 48.47 25.53 -25.86
CA HIS A 11 47.32 25.01 -26.57
C HIS A 11 46.07 25.37 -25.76
N LEU A 12 45.40 26.45 -26.14
CA LEU A 12 44.04 26.73 -25.71
C LEU A 12 43.15 25.62 -26.28
N PRO A 13 42.24 25.02 -25.50
CA PRO A 13 41.33 24.02 -26.01
C PRO A 13 40.45 24.64 -27.11
N ASP A 14 40.42 23.99 -28.27
CA ASP A 14 39.60 24.42 -29.41
C ASP A 14 38.15 24.65 -28.98
N ALA A 15 37.51 25.71 -29.49
CA ALA A 15 36.11 26.03 -29.18
C ALA A 15 35.13 24.86 -29.45
N ARG A 16 35.52 23.91 -30.32
CA ARG A 16 34.80 22.65 -30.60
C ARG A 16 34.84 21.66 -29.42
N TRP A 17 35.91 21.66 -28.63
CA TRP A 17 36.03 20.87 -27.41
C TRP A 17 35.11 21.41 -26.32
N LEU A 18 35.11 22.74 -26.10
CA LEU A 18 34.17 23.40 -25.17
C LEU A 18 32.71 23.13 -25.53
N GLY A 19 32.35 23.19 -26.82
CA GLY A 19 31.00 22.86 -27.29
C GLY A 19 30.60 21.41 -27.06
N THR A 20 31.54 20.47 -27.21
CA THR A 20 31.30 19.04 -26.96
C THR A 20 31.12 18.76 -25.46
N VAL A 21 31.99 19.34 -24.61
CA VAL A 21 31.89 19.21 -23.14
C VAL A 21 30.57 19.78 -22.63
N ALA A 22 30.15 20.95 -23.11
CA ALA A 22 28.88 21.55 -22.75
C ALA A 22 27.69 20.64 -23.11
N ARG A 23 27.68 20.05 -24.32
CA ARG A 23 26.62 19.12 -24.75
C ARG A 23 26.56 17.87 -23.89
N VAL A 24 27.71 17.28 -23.55
CA VAL A 24 27.78 16.10 -22.66
C VAL A 24 27.26 16.47 -21.26
N ALA A 25 27.66 17.61 -20.72
CA ALA A 25 27.17 18.10 -19.43
C ALA A 25 25.65 18.33 -19.43
N THR A 26 25.10 18.94 -20.50
CA THR A 26 23.65 19.11 -20.66
C THR A 26 22.92 17.77 -20.76
N LEU A 27 23.45 16.81 -21.52
CA LEU A 27 22.90 15.46 -21.61
C LEU A 27 22.89 14.75 -20.24
N LEU A 28 23.99 14.82 -19.49
CA LEU A 28 24.07 14.28 -18.14
C LEU A 28 23.05 14.94 -17.21
N LEU A 29 22.88 16.26 -17.30
CA LEU A 29 21.87 16.98 -16.52
C LEU A 29 20.46 16.51 -16.85
N VAL A 30 20.11 16.39 -18.14
CA VAL A 30 18.79 15.92 -18.59
C VAL A 30 18.54 14.48 -18.12
N VAL A 31 19.51 13.57 -18.27
CA VAL A 31 19.39 12.19 -17.78
C VAL A 31 19.22 12.15 -16.27
N THR A 32 19.96 12.97 -15.54
CA THR A 32 19.84 13.07 -14.08
C THR A 32 18.45 13.58 -13.67
N LEU A 33 17.96 14.65 -14.31
CA LEU A 33 16.61 15.18 -14.07
C LEU A 33 15.53 14.15 -14.40
N LEU A 34 15.66 13.45 -15.52
CA LEU A 34 14.72 12.38 -15.90
C LEU A 34 14.73 11.25 -14.87
N GLY A 35 15.91 10.83 -14.41
CA GLY A 35 16.05 9.83 -13.35
C GLY A 35 15.40 10.26 -12.04
N LEU A 36 15.57 11.52 -11.64
CA LEU A 36 14.92 12.10 -10.46
C LEU A 36 13.40 12.14 -10.59
N LEU A 37 12.88 12.53 -11.76
CA LEU A 37 11.44 12.56 -12.04
C LEU A 37 10.83 11.16 -11.99
N VAL A 38 11.48 10.17 -12.62
CA VAL A 38 11.04 8.77 -12.57
C VAL A 38 11.02 8.26 -11.14
N ARG A 39 12.07 8.53 -10.36
CA ARG A 39 12.14 8.11 -8.96
C ARG A 39 11.04 8.76 -8.11
N ALA A 40 10.84 10.07 -8.23
CA ALA A 40 9.77 10.77 -7.54
C ALA A 40 8.38 10.22 -7.92
N GLY A 41 8.17 9.89 -9.20
CA GLY A 41 6.95 9.23 -9.65
C GLY A 41 6.71 7.88 -8.99
N ILE A 42 7.75 7.04 -8.89
CA ILE A 42 7.66 5.74 -8.21
C ILE A 42 7.34 5.91 -6.72
N ASP A 43 8.02 6.84 -6.05
CA ASP A 43 7.81 7.10 -4.62
C ASP A 43 6.36 7.53 -4.34
N ILE A 44 5.78 8.38 -5.20
CA ILE A 44 4.37 8.80 -5.10
C ILE A 44 3.43 7.60 -5.28
N ILE A 45 3.69 6.71 -6.24
CA ILE A 45 2.85 5.52 -6.48
C ILE A 45 2.89 4.59 -5.27
N VAL A 46 4.08 4.32 -4.73
CA VAL A 46 4.27 3.48 -3.54
C VAL A 46 3.53 4.06 -2.33
N GLU A 47 3.65 5.36 -2.09
CA GLU A 47 2.99 6.03 -0.97
C GLU A 47 1.47 6.07 -1.14
N SER A 48 0.99 6.23 -2.37
CA SER A 48 -0.44 6.17 -2.69
C SER A 48 -1.03 4.78 -2.43
N GLU A 49 -0.31 3.70 -2.78
CA GLU A 49 -0.75 2.33 -2.51
C GLU A 49 -0.74 2.04 -1.01
N ARG A 50 0.27 2.51 -0.28
CA ARG A 50 0.34 2.39 1.18
C ARG A 50 -0.86 3.07 1.84
N THR A 51 -1.14 4.31 1.47
CA THR A 51 -2.26 5.08 2.01
C THR A 51 -3.60 4.43 1.68
N ALA A 52 -3.79 3.98 0.44
CA ALA A 52 -5.01 3.28 0.03
C ALA A 52 -5.22 1.98 0.82
N LEU A 53 -4.14 1.24 1.07
CA LEU A 53 -4.18 0.02 1.86
C LEU A 53 -4.54 0.30 3.33
N ASP A 54 -3.93 1.33 3.94
CA ASP A 54 -4.21 1.69 5.34
C ASP A 54 -5.67 2.14 5.52
N LEU A 55 -6.21 2.90 4.57
CA LEU A 55 -7.64 3.27 4.53
C LEU A 55 -8.54 2.04 4.37
N ALA A 56 -8.18 1.12 3.47
CA ALA A 56 -8.93 -0.12 3.27
C ALA A 56 -8.92 -0.98 4.55
N GLU A 57 -7.78 -1.14 5.21
CA GLU A 57 -7.67 -1.89 6.46
C GLU A 57 -8.52 -1.26 7.57
N THR A 58 -8.49 0.07 7.69
CA THR A 58 -9.32 0.80 8.65
C THR A 58 -10.81 0.57 8.37
N ASN A 59 -11.23 0.62 7.11
CA ASN A 59 -12.61 0.34 6.74
C ASN A 59 -13.02 -1.10 7.06
N LEU A 60 -12.16 -2.09 6.76
CA LEU A 60 -12.42 -3.49 7.09
C LEU A 60 -12.54 -3.72 8.61
N ARG A 61 -11.68 -3.08 9.41
CA ARG A 61 -11.78 -3.13 10.88
C ARG A 61 -13.11 -2.54 11.38
N ASN A 62 -13.54 -1.43 10.79
CA ASN A 62 -14.81 -0.80 11.13
C ASN A 62 -16.00 -1.69 10.75
N LEU A 63 -15.99 -2.34 9.58
CA LEU A 63 -17.02 -3.28 9.16
C LEU A 63 -17.12 -4.47 10.13
N VAL A 64 -15.99 -5.07 10.49
CA VAL A 64 -15.94 -6.19 11.46
C VAL A 64 -16.51 -5.76 12.81
N TRP A 65 -16.12 -4.58 13.29
CA TRP A 65 -16.61 -4.06 14.57
C TRP A 65 -18.13 -3.79 14.52
N LEU A 66 -18.62 -3.12 13.47
CA LEU A 66 -20.03 -2.82 13.30
C LEU A 66 -20.88 -4.08 13.23
N GLU A 67 -20.46 -5.07 12.44
CA GLU A 67 -21.20 -6.31 12.31
C GLU A 67 -21.21 -7.08 13.63
N ALA A 68 -20.09 -7.15 14.35
CA ALA A 68 -20.07 -7.77 15.67
C ALA A 68 -21.03 -7.09 16.66
N GLN A 69 -21.13 -5.75 16.68
CA GLN A 69 -22.11 -5.05 17.51
C GLN A 69 -23.55 -5.35 17.10
N ARG A 70 -23.83 -5.36 15.80
CA ARG A 70 -25.15 -5.70 15.25
C ARG A 70 -25.56 -7.13 15.64
N THR A 71 -24.66 -8.09 15.52
CA THR A 71 -24.92 -9.50 15.87
C THR A 71 -25.08 -9.68 17.37
N LEU A 72 -24.24 -9.05 18.19
CA LEU A 72 -24.42 -9.07 19.65
C LEU A 72 -25.79 -8.53 20.07
N ALA A 73 -26.27 -7.47 19.43
CA ALA A 73 -27.58 -6.89 19.74
C ALA A 73 -28.75 -7.79 19.30
N ARG A 74 -28.61 -8.56 18.20
CA ARG A 74 -29.69 -9.40 17.65
C ARG A 74 -29.71 -10.82 18.23
N GLU A 75 -28.55 -11.44 18.35
CA GLU A 75 -28.36 -12.87 18.60
C GLU A 75 -27.54 -13.13 19.88
N GLY A 76 -27.02 -12.08 20.52
CA GLY A 76 -26.12 -12.21 21.66
C GLY A 76 -24.77 -12.82 21.29
N PRO A 77 -23.98 -13.25 22.30
CA PRO A 77 -22.66 -13.86 22.09
C PRO A 77 -22.66 -15.11 21.21
N ALA A 78 -23.76 -15.84 21.16
CA ALA A 78 -23.89 -17.08 20.40
C ALA A 78 -23.89 -16.86 18.88
N GLY A 79 -24.21 -15.65 18.40
CA GLY A 79 -24.20 -15.31 16.97
C GLY A 79 -22.83 -14.93 16.41
N LEU A 80 -21.82 -14.70 17.27
CA LEU A 80 -20.47 -14.30 16.82
C LEU A 80 -19.61 -15.41 16.20
N PRO A 81 -19.60 -16.66 16.72
CA PRO A 81 -18.74 -17.73 16.18
C PRO A 81 -18.91 -18.01 14.68
N PRO A 82 -20.14 -18.02 14.10
CA PRO A 82 -20.32 -18.21 12.67
C PRO A 82 -19.61 -17.18 11.78
N LEU A 83 -19.39 -15.96 12.28
CA LEU A 83 -18.78 -14.86 11.52
C LEU A 83 -17.25 -14.94 11.46
N ALA A 84 -16.62 -15.76 12.31
CA ALA A 84 -15.18 -15.96 12.30
C ALA A 84 -14.75 -16.60 10.97
N GLY A 85 -13.73 -16.01 10.35
CA GLY A 85 -13.21 -16.47 9.06
C GLY A 85 -14.11 -16.18 7.86
N GLN A 86 -15.14 -15.33 7.98
CA GLN A 86 -15.92 -14.87 6.81
C GLN A 86 -15.30 -13.64 6.13
N ASP A 87 -15.72 -13.34 4.91
CA ASP A 87 -15.30 -12.13 4.19
C ASP A 87 -15.99 -10.89 4.78
N PRO A 88 -15.28 -9.97 5.46
CA PRO A 88 -15.90 -8.79 6.05
C PRO A 88 -16.46 -7.81 5.02
N ARG A 89 -16.07 -7.92 3.74
CA ARG A 89 -16.58 -7.04 2.67
C ARG A 89 -18.05 -7.29 2.35
N GLN A 90 -18.57 -8.47 2.66
CA GLN A 90 -19.99 -8.78 2.43
C GLN A 90 -20.93 -8.04 3.39
N TRP A 91 -20.39 -7.48 4.48
CA TRP A 91 -21.15 -6.69 5.47
C TRP A 91 -21.21 -5.21 5.13
N ALA A 92 -20.54 -4.78 4.05
CA ALA A 92 -20.68 -3.42 3.55
C ALA A 92 -22.10 -3.22 3.02
N GLU A 93 -22.75 -2.13 3.45
CA GLU A 93 -24.04 -1.73 2.90
C GLU A 93 -23.89 -1.49 1.39
N PRO A 94 -24.84 -1.98 0.55
CA PRO A 94 -24.80 -1.71 -0.88
C PRO A 94 -24.91 -0.20 -1.13
N GLY A 95 -23.79 0.42 -1.52
CA GLY A 95 -23.66 1.87 -1.78
C GLY A 95 -22.54 2.59 -1.02
N GLY A 96 -21.92 1.94 -0.02
CA GLY A 96 -20.82 2.53 0.76
C GLY A 96 -19.46 2.35 0.10
N SER A 97 -19.17 3.05 -0.99
CA SER A 97 -17.82 3.11 -1.55
C SER A 97 -16.96 4.08 -0.71
N PRO A 98 -15.81 3.69 -0.15
CA PRO A 98 -14.94 4.59 0.60
C PRO A 98 -14.10 5.40 -0.39
N ALA A 99 -14.73 6.30 -1.13
CA ALA A 99 -14.00 7.35 -1.82
C ALA A 99 -13.53 8.35 -0.75
N GLY A 100 -12.24 8.33 -0.43
CA GLY A 100 -11.62 9.30 0.47
C GLY A 100 -11.76 10.74 -0.07
N PRO A 101 -11.76 11.76 0.81
CA PRO A 101 -11.93 13.14 0.39
C PRO A 101 -10.67 13.66 -0.32
N GLY A 102 -10.79 13.99 -1.61
CA GLY A 102 -9.77 14.76 -2.35
C GLY A 102 -9.37 14.28 -3.75
N ALA A 103 -9.97 13.22 -4.31
CA ALA A 103 -9.59 12.77 -5.65
C ALA A 103 -10.20 13.64 -6.77
N ALA A 104 -9.34 14.22 -7.62
CA ALA A 104 -9.70 14.80 -8.91
C ALA A 104 -10.37 13.74 -9.81
N PRO A 105 -11.17 14.13 -10.83
CA PRO A 105 -11.98 13.21 -11.62
C PRO A 105 -11.09 12.39 -12.57
N HIS A 106 -10.52 11.32 -12.04
CA HIS A 106 -10.15 10.15 -12.81
C HIS A 106 -11.16 9.09 -12.49
N ASP A 107 -11.66 8.42 -13.55
CA ASP A 107 -12.72 7.45 -13.51
C ASP A 107 -12.63 6.58 -12.23
N PRO A 108 -13.45 6.91 -11.21
CA PRO A 108 -13.32 6.29 -9.89
C PRO A 108 -13.66 4.80 -9.97
N GLU A 109 -14.37 4.39 -11.02
CA GLU A 109 -14.70 3.00 -11.29
C GLU A 109 -13.49 2.21 -11.79
N ALA A 110 -12.62 2.79 -12.62
CA ALA A 110 -11.39 2.15 -13.08
C ALA A 110 -10.33 2.02 -11.96
N VAL A 111 -10.20 3.04 -11.12
CA VAL A 111 -9.29 2.99 -9.95
C VAL A 111 -9.83 2.02 -8.89
N ALA A 112 -11.14 2.02 -8.66
CA ALA A 112 -11.78 1.05 -7.77
C ALA A 112 -11.70 -0.39 -8.34
N ALA A 113 -11.81 -0.57 -9.66
CA ALA A 113 -11.68 -1.88 -10.31
C ALA A 113 -10.26 -2.44 -10.16
N GLY A 114 -9.22 -1.63 -10.44
CA GLY A 114 -7.83 -2.04 -10.27
C GLY A 114 -7.45 -2.36 -8.81
N LEU A 115 -8.12 -1.73 -7.84
CA LEU A 115 -7.98 -2.09 -6.42
C LEU A 115 -8.77 -3.36 -6.07
N ARG A 116 -10.01 -3.52 -6.56
CA ARG A 116 -10.83 -4.73 -6.33
C ARG A 116 -10.17 -6.00 -6.84
N GLU A 117 -9.51 -5.95 -8.00
CA GLU A 117 -8.78 -7.09 -8.58
C GLU A 117 -7.60 -7.56 -7.72
N ARG A 118 -7.06 -6.68 -6.86
CA ARG A 118 -5.95 -7.01 -5.95
C ARG A 118 -6.40 -7.67 -4.65
N TRP A 119 -7.70 -7.65 -4.34
CA TRP A 119 -8.28 -8.25 -3.14
C TRP A 119 -9.04 -9.54 -3.46
N HIS A 120 -8.58 -10.65 -2.89
CA HIS A 120 -9.22 -11.96 -3.05
C HIS A 120 -9.52 -12.57 -1.68
N PHE A 121 -10.63 -13.29 -1.55
CA PHE A 121 -10.95 -14.02 -0.34
C PHE A 121 -10.69 -15.52 -0.55
N ASP A 122 -9.78 -16.06 0.24
CA ASP A 122 -9.47 -17.49 0.28
C ASP A 122 -10.42 -18.18 1.27
N GLU A 123 -11.52 -18.74 0.74
CA GLU A 123 -12.54 -19.44 1.53
C GLU A 123 -11.98 -20.63 2.32
N ARG A 124 -10.96 -21.32 1.78
CA ARG A 124 -10.37 -22.50 2.44
C ARG A 124 -9.66 -22.10 3.73
N ARG A 125 -9.13 -20.87 3.75
CA ARG A 125 -8.42 -20.31 4.89
C ARG A 125 -9.27 -19.30 5.65
N GLY A 126 -10.44 -18.90 5.17
CA GLY A 126 -11.18 -17.77 5.73
C GLY A 126 -10.33 -16.50 5.82
N GLU A 127 -9.46 -16.28 4.82
CA GLU A 127 -8.50 -15.18 4.81
C GLU A 127 -8.79 -14.23 3.65
N LEU A 128 -8.82 -12.94 3.94
CA LEU A 128 -8.82 -11.88 2.94
C LEU A 128 -7.36 -11.57 2.56
N VAL A 129 -7.07 -11.57 1.27
CA VAL A 129 -5.72 -11.48 0.71
C VAL A 129 -5.62 -10.25 -0.19
N TYR A 130 -4.59 -9.44 0.01
CA TYR A 130 -4.24 -8.30 -0.84
C TYR A 130 -2.89 -8.55 -1.49
N ARG A 131 -2.82 -8.43 -2.83
CA ARG A 131 -1.57 -8.48 -3.59
C ARG A 131 -1.14 -7.09 -4.00
N SER A 132 -0.01 -6.63 -3.47
CA SER A 132 0.53 -5.31 -3.80
C SER A 132 1.16 -5.30 -5.19
N GLY A 133 0.96 -4.21 -5.91
CA GLY A 133 1.62 -3.97 -7.20
C GLY A 133 2.98 -3.28 -7.04
N TRP A 134 3.13 -2.44 -6.02
CA TRP A 134 4.30 -1.59 -5.83
C TRP A 134 4.88 -1.66 -4.41
N LEU A 135 4.09 -2.05 -3.40
CA LEU A 135 4.60 -2.24 -2.04
C LEU A 135 5.53 -3.46 -1.92
N PRO A 136 6.61 -3.36 -1.13
CA PRO A 136 7.43 -4.50 -0.77
C PRO A 136 6.64 -5.47 0.15
N GLY A 137 6.91 -6.77 0.02
CA GLY A 137 6.26 -7.83 0.81
C GLY A 137 5.18 -8.61 0.06
N GLY A 138 4.77 -8.15 -1.14
CA GLY A 138 4.00 -8.89 -2.13
C GLY A 138 2.55 -9.19 -1.75
N GLU A 139 2.33 -9.97 -0.70
CA GLU A 139 1.01 -10.41 -0.27
C GLU A 139 0.78 -10.12 1.21
N ARG A 140 -0.38 -9.54 1.51
CA ARG A 140 -0.85 -9.31 2.88
C ARG A 140 -2.15 -10.05 3.10
N ARG A 141 -2.36 -10.54 4.31
CA ARG A 141 -3.48 -11.42 4.63
C ARG A 141 -4.12 -10.98 5.93
N TRP A 142 -5.43 -11.10 6.01
CA TRP A 142 -6.20 -10.81 7.21
C TRP A 142 -7.24 -11.90 7.43
N ARG A 143 -7.53 -12.21 8.69
CA ARG A 143 -8.60 -13.13 9.07
C ARG A 143 -9.48 -12.46 10.12
N VAL A 144 -10.80 -12.69 10.04
CA VAL A 144 -11.72 -12.32 11.11
C VAL A 144 -11.66 -13.37 12.20
N GLU A 145 -11.36 -12.96 13.43
CA GLU A 145 -11.17 -13.85 14.57
C GLU A 145 -12.09 -13.49 15.73
N LEU A 146 -12.48 -14.52 16.46
CA LEU A 146 -13.32 -14.41 17.64
C LEU A 146 -12.46 -14.07 18.86
N MET A 147 -12.88 -13.06 19.61
CA MET A 147 -12.28 -12.68 20.87
C MET A 147 -13.13 -13.23 22.02
N PHE A 148 -12.48 -13.83 23.02
CA PHE A 148 -13.15 -14.38 24.20
C PHE A 148 -12.89 -13.54 25.44
N ASP A 149 -13.83 -13.61 26.39
CA ASP A 149 -13.66 -13.06 27.72
C ASP A 149 -12.54 -13.76 28.49
N GLY A 150 -11.75 -12.96 29.22
CA GLY A 150 -10.67 -13.44 30.08
C GLY A 150 -11.20 -14.15 31.34
N ALA A 151 -10.30 -14.83 32.04
CA ALA A 151 -10.61 -15.60 33.24
C ALA A 151 -11.25 -14.76 34.37
N ASP A 152 -10.99 -13.45 34.38
CA ASP A 152 -11.50 -12.51 35.39
C ASP A 152 -12.88 -11.91 35.04
N SER A 153 -13.48 -12.29 33.90
CA SER A 153 -14.84 -11.88 33.51
C SER A 153 -15.90 -12.64 34.32
N PRO A 154 -17.07 -12.04 34.64
CA PRO A 154 -18.21 -12.78 35.21
C PRO A 154 -18.70 -13.94 34.32
N THR A 155 -18.31 -13.95 33.05
CA THR A 155 -18.65 -15.00 32.09
C THR A 155 -17.40 -15.43 31.28
N PRO A 156 -16.47 -16.18 31.89
CA PRO A 156 -15.22 -16.54 31.25
C PRO A 156 -15.45 -17.44 30.03
N GLY A 157 -14.70 -17.20 28.96
CA GLY A 157 -14.81 -17.97 27.72
C GLY A 157 -16.03 -17.65 26.86
N LEU A 158 -16.83 -16.63 27.19
CA LEU A 158 -17.86 -16.15 26.27
C LEU A 158 -17.25 -15.33 25.11
N PRO A 159 -17.80 -15.46 23.88
CA PRO A 159 -17.45 -14.60 22.78
C PRO A 159 -17.81 -13.15 23.07
N ARG A 160 -16.83 -12.25 23.05
CA ARG A 160 -17.01 -10.84 23.34
C ARG A 160 -17.17 -10.00 22.09
N ASN A 161 -16.38 -10.29 21.06
CA ASN A 161 -16.31 -9.47 19.85
C ASN A 161 -15.62 -10.22 18.70
N LEU A 162 -15.60 -9.61 17.52
CA LEU A 162 -14.76 -10.00 16.39
C LEU A 162 -13.63 -9.00 16.19
N ARG A 163 -12.52 -9.47 15.61
CA ARG A 163 -11.39 -8.62 15.23
C ARG A 163 -10.82 -9.04 13.89
N LEU A 164 -10.42 -8.06 13.09
CA LEU A 164 -9.57 -8.30 11.93
C LEU A 164 -8.11 -8.43 12.37
N VAL A 165 -7.50 -9.59 12.13
CA VAL A 165 -6.11 -9.89 12.50
C VAL A 165 -5.30 -10.07 11.24
N GLN A 166 -4.20 -9.33 11.12
CA GLN A 166 -3.24 -9.53 10.04
C GLN A 166 -2.47 -10.83 10.26
N ARG A 167 -2.41 -11.68 9.24
CA ARG A 167 -1.64 -12.92 9.23
C ARG A 167 -0.30 -12.71 8.51
N PRO A 168 0.77 -13.38 8.96
CA PRO A 168 2.08 -13.24 8.32
C PRO A 168 2.00 -13.69 6.85
N PRO A 169 2.76 -13.02 5.94
CA PRO A 169 2.99 -13.57 4.61
C PRO A 169 3.68 -14.93 4.77
N ARG A 170 3.38 -15.91 3.92
CA ARG A 170 3.95 -17.27 4.06
C ARG A 170 5.49 -17.19 4.05
N GLY A 171 6.10 -17.51 5.17
CA GLY A 171 7.54 -17.62 5.41
C GLY A 171 7.75 -18.06 6.86
N ASP A 172 8.31 -19.25 7.02
CA ASP A 172 8.68 -19.94 8.27
C ASP A 172 7.53 -20.58 9.10
N GLU A 173 6.84 -21.54 8.49
CA GLU A 173 6.59 -22.82 9.18
C GLU A 173 7.67 -23.79 8.68
N GLY A 174 8.83 -23.77 9.33
CA GLY A 174 9.92 -24.73 9.19
C GLY A 174 10.25 -25.30 10.56
#